data_AF-C1GX30-F1
#
_entry.id   AF-C1GX30-F1
#
_cell.length_a   1.000
_cell.length_b   1.000
_cell.length_c   1.000
_cell.angle_alpha   90.00
_cell.angle_beta   90.00
_cell.angle_gamma   90.00
#
_symmetry.space_group_name_H-M   'P 1'
#
loop_
_entity.id
_entity.type
_entity.pdbx_description
1 polymer ?
#
loop_
_entity_poly.entity_id
_entity_poly.type
_entity_poly.pdbx_seq_one_letter_code
_entity_poly.pdbx_strand_id
1 'polypeptide(L)'
;MGGIHGMFLAQYEVLRERGHSPSEAFNETVEEATQSLYPLIGANGMDWMYAACSTTARRGALDWSSRFKDTLKPVFNELYDSVKNGKETKRSLEYNSQPDYREKYEKEMQEIRDLEIWRAGKAVRSLRPENQK
;
A
#
# COMPACT_ATOMS: atom_id res chain seq x y z
N MET A 1 0.35 -6.24 5.06
CA MET A 1 1.09 -5.98 3.80
C MET A 1 0.17 -5.97 2.58
N GLY A 2 -0.64 -7.01 2.36
CA GLY A 2 -1.57 -7.08 1.21
C GLY A 2 -2.46 -5.85 1.03
N GLY A 3 -3.10 -5.34 2.09
CA GLY A 3 -3.93 -4.13 2.01
C GLY A 3 -3.17 -2.84 1.63
N ILE A 4 -1.93 -2.68 2.13
CA ILE A 4 -1.08 -1.53 1.78
C ILE A 4 -0.69 -1.61 0.30
N HIS A 5 -0.18 -2.77 -0.13
CA HIS A 5 0.22 -2.99 -1.51
C HIS A 5 -0.96 -2.81 -2.48
N GLY A 6 -2.11 -3.43 -2.17
CA GLY A 6 -3.31 -3.33 -3.00
C GLY A 6 -3.87 -1.91 -3.10
N MET A 7 -3.87 -1.15 -2.00
CA MET A 7 -4.33 0.24 -2.03
C MET A 7 -3.38 1.14 -2.83
N PHE A 8 -2.07 1.00 -2.64
CA PHE A 8 -1.08 1.75 -3.42
C PHE A 8 -1.17 1.42 -4.90
N LEU A 9 -1.29 0.14 -5.25
CA LEU A 9 -1.39 -0.28 -6.65
C LEU A 9 -2.68 0.24 -7.29
N ALA A 10 -3.83 0.09 -6.64
CA ALA A 10 -5.11 0.58 -7.17
C ALA A 10 -5.12 2.09 -7.39
N GLN A 11 -4.59 2.88 -6.43
CA GLN A 11 -4.49 4.33 -6.60
C GLN A 11 -3.50 4.70 -7.70
N TYR A 12 -2.36 4.01 -7.77
CA TYR A 12 -1.34 4.23 -8.81
C TYR A 12 -1.91 3.98 -10.20
N GLU A 13 -2.55 2.83 -10.43
CA GLU A 13 -3.19 2.48 -11.70
C GLU A 13 -4.19 3.55 -12.14
N VAL A 14 -5.05 3.98 -11.23
CA VAL A 14 -6.03 5.04 -11.49
C VAL A 14 -5.39 6.37 -11.92
N LEU A 15 -4.26 6.76 -11.30
CA LEU A 15 -3.54 7.98 -11.69
C LEU A 15 -2.86 7.82 -13.06
N ARG A 16 -2.28 6.64 -13.32
CA ARG A 16 -1.63 6.32 -14.61
C ARG A 16 -2.64 6.31 -15.75
N GLU A 17 -3.82 5.71 -15.55
CA GLU A 17 -4.93 5.71 -16.51
C GLU A 17 -5.45 7.13 -16.81
N ARG A 18 -5.28 8.06 -15.87
CA ARG A 18 -5.67 9.48 -16.02
C ARG A 18 -4.54 10.39 -16.50
N GLY A 19 -3.40 9.82 -16.88
CA GLY A 19 -2.33 10.54 -17.57
C GLY A 19 -1.23 11.11 -16.65
N HIS A 20 -1.25 10.83 -15.35
CA HIS A 20 -0.13 11.19 -14.47
C HIS A 20 1.10 10.37 -14.87
N SER A 21 2.29 10.96 -14.88
CA SER A 21 3.55 10.22 -15.12
C SER A 21 3.83 9.16 -14.04
N PRO A 22 4.71 8.18 -14.29
CA PRO A 22 5.10 7.20 -13.28
C PRO A 22 5.62 7.82 -11.97
N SER A 23 6.37 8.92 -12.07
CA SER A 23 6.91 9.63 -10.91
C SER A 23 5.84 10.42 -10.16
N GLU A 24 4.92 11.11 -10.85
CA GLU A 24 3.82 11.81 -10.20
C GLU A 24 2.91 10.82 -9.48
N ALA A 25 2.48 9.76 -10.17
CA ALA A 25 1.65 8.71 -9.59
C ALA A 25 2.33 8.04 -8.39
N PHE A 26 3.64 7.77 -8.43
CA PHE A 26 4.35 7.21 -7.26
C PHE A 26 4.42 8.21 -6.10
N ASN A 27 4.68 9.49 -6.39
CA ASN A 27 4.77 10.53 -5.38
C ASN A 27 3.44 10.76 -4.65
N GLU A 28 2.33 10.86 -5.39
CA GLU A 28 0.97 11.06 -4.86
C GLU A 28 0.37 9.82 -4.18
N THR A 29 1.04 8.66 -4.27
CA THR A 29 0.56 7.39 -3.68
C THR A 29 1.48 6.95 -2.55
N VAL A 30 2.65 6.42 -2.91
CA VAL A 30 3.56 5.73 -1.99
C VAL A 30 4.43 6.74 -1.24
N GLU A 31 4.98 7.74 -1.93
CA GLU A 31 5.90 8.69 -1.29
C GLU A 31 5.17 9.56 -0.27
N GLU A 32 4.04 10.17 -0.63
CA GLU A 32 3.22 10.97 0.28
C GLU A 32 2.75 10.15 1.48
N ALA A 33 2.21 8.94 1.24
CA ALA A 33 1.75 8.09 2.33
C ALA A 33 2.90 7.71 3.29
N THR A 34 4.05 7.30 2.77
CA THR A 34 5.12 6.73 3.60
C THR A 34 6.10 7.74 4.17
N GLN A 35 6.32 8.89 3.49
CA GLN A 35 7.25 9.93 3.94
C GLN A 35 6.56 11.08 4.66
N SER A 36 5.24 11.25 4.50
CA SER A 36 4.48 12.32 5.15
C SER A 36 3.38 11.77 6.05
N LEU A 37 2.35 11.11 5.49
CA LEU A 37 1.12 10.83 6.23
C LEU A 37 1.33 9.80 7.36
N TYR A 38 1.93 8.65 7.07
CA TYR A 38 2.14 7.59 8.06
C TYR A 38 3.03 8.04 9.23
N PRO A 39 4.20 8.67 9.01
CA PRO A 39 5.00 9.19 10.12
C PRO A 39 4.23 10.19 10.99
N LEU A 40 3.47 11.11 10.38
CA LEU A 40 2.74 12.14 11.10
C LEU A 40 1.55 11.59 11.89
N ILE A 41 0.78 10.66 11.31
CA ILE A 41 -0.30 9.94 12.02
C ILE A 41 0.29 9.10 13.14
N GLY A 42 1.41 8.41 12.89
CA GLY A 42 2.09 7.59 13.90
C GLY A 42 2.60 8.40 15.09
N ALA A 43 3.06 9.62 14.84
CA ALA A 43 3.57 10.52 15.87
C ALA A 43 2.48 11.29 16.64
N ASN A 44 1.39 11.70 15.96
CA ASN A 44 0.43 12.66 16.52
C ASN A 44 -1.02 12.17 16.59
N GLY A 45 -1.32 11.00 16.01
CA GLY A 45 -2.69 10.51 15.89
C GLY A 45 -3.44 11.08 14.68
N MET A 46 -4.63 10.50 14.43
CA MET A 46 -5.43 10.82 13.26
C MET A 46 -6.21 12.14 13.42
N ASP A 47 -6.68 12.45 14.64
CA ASP A 47 -7.37 13.71 14.94
C ASP A 47 -6.46 14.92 14.70
N TRP A 48 -5.20 14.83 15.13
CA TRP A 48 -4.17 15.82 14.79
C TRP A 48 -3.99 15.96 13.28
N MET A 49 -3.92 14.84 12.55
CA MET A 49 -3.77 14.87 11.08
C MET A 49 -4.94 15.60 10.42
N TYR A 50 -6.20 15.29 10.80
CA TYR A 50 -7.36 16.02 10.30
C TYR A 50 -7.31 17.52 10.61
N ALA A 51 -6.84 17.90 11.80
CA ALA A 51 -6.70 19.31 12.18
C ALA A 51 -5.57 20.04 11.43
N ALA A 52 -4.49 19.34 11.09
CA ALA A 52 -3.34 19.87 10.37
C ALA A 52 -3.57 19.97 8.85
N CYS A 53 -4.50 19.19 8.29
CA CYS A 53 -4.85 19.24 6.87
C CYS A 53 -5.58 20.52 6.46
N SER A 54 -5.42 20.90 5.18
CA SER A 54 -6.22 21.96 4.55
C SER A 54 -7.72 21.63 4.59
N THR A 55 -8.59 22.64 4.46
CA THR A 55 -10.05 22.43 4.44
C THR A 55 -10.48 21.41 3.38
N THR A 56 -9.88 21.46 2.19
CA THR A 56 -10.17 20.52 1.09
C THR A 56 -9.79 19.09 1.44
N ALA A 57 -8.55 18.87 1.91
CA ALA A 57 -8.07 17.54 2.29
C ALA A 57 -8.88 16.96 3.46
N ARG A 58 -9.17 17.79 4.47
CA ARG A 58 -9.98 17.42 5.64
C ARG A 58 -11.40 17.00 5.25
N ARG A 59 -12.08 17.79 4.41
CA ARG A 59 -13.45 17.50 3.97
C ARG A 59 -13.48 16.21 3.14
N GLY A 60 -12.57 16.06 2.19
CA GLY A 60 -12.42 14.84 1.41
C GLY A 60 -12.21 13.61 2.29
N ALA A 61 -11.23 13.65 3.20
CA ALA A 61 -10.97 12.53 4.10
C ALA A 61 -12.22 12.15 4.94
N LEU A 62 -12.96 13.13 5.47
CA LEU A 62 -14.18 12.87 6.22
C LEU A 62 -15.28 12.24 5.35
N ASP A 63 -15.49 12.73 4.12
CA ASP A 63 -16.53 12.22 3.20
C ASP A 63 -16.25 10.79 2.72
N TRP A 64 -14.98 10.46 2.51
CA TRP A 64 -14.58 9.16 1.95
C TRP A 64 -14.28 8.10 3.02
N SER A 65 -13.97 8.49 4.27
CA SER A 65 -13.56 7.56 5.33
C SER A 65 -14.55 6.42 5.60
N SER A 66 -15.86 6.72 5.67
CA SER A 66 -16.88 5.67 5.88
C SER A 66 -16.95 4.70 4.72
N ARG A 67 -16.86 5.19 3.48
CA ARG A 67 -16.88 4.33 2.29
C ARG A 67 -15.70 3.35 2.28
N PHE A 68 -14.49 3.84 2.59
CA PHE A 68 -13.32 2.97 2.72
C PHE A 68 -13.50 1.95 3.84
N LYS A 69 -13.93 2.37 5.03
CA LYS A 69 -14.18 1.47 6.16
C LYS A 69 -15.19 0.38 5.80
N ASP A 70 -16.33 0.75 5.22
CA ASP A 70 -17.41 -0.19 4.93
C ASP A 70 -17.05 -1.16 3.79
N THR A 71 -16.20 -0.73 2.85
CA THR A 71 -15.65 -1.60 1.80
C THR A 71 -14.58 -2.57 2.36
N LEU A 72 -13.71 -2.09 3.26
CA LEU A 72 -12.58 -2.86 3.76
C LEU A 72 -12.95 -3.81 4.90
N LYS A 73 -13.93 -3.46 5.74
CA LYS A 73 -14.30 -4.26 6.92
C LYS A 73 -14.72 -5.70 6.58
N PRO A 74 -15.53 -5.96 5.53
CA PRO A 74 -15.82 -7.33 5.11
C PRO A 74 -14.57 -8.13 4.73
N VAL A 75 -13.63 -7.51 4.00
CA VAL A 75 -12.35 -8.15 3.61
C VAL A 75 -11.51 -8.45 4.84
N PHE A 76 -11.48 -7.55 5.83
CA PHE A 76 -10.78 -7.81 7.09
C PHE A 76 -11.43 -8.92 7.93
N ASN A 77 -12.76 -9.03 7.92
CA ASN A 77 -13.45 -10.14 8.58
C ASN A 77 -13.07 -11.48 7.94
N GLU A 78 -13.08 -11.56 6.60
CA GLU A 78 -12.69 -12.79 5.89
C GLU A 78 -11.22 -13.17 6.18
N LEU A 79 -10.32 -12.18 6.14
CA LEU A 79 -8.91 -12.38 6.47
C LEU A 79 -8.74 -12.87 7.91
N TYR A 80 -9.44 -12.24 8.86
CA TYR A 80 -9.39 -12.64 10.27
C TYR A 80 -9.88 -14.07 10.47
N ASP A 81 -11.00 -14.44 9.84
CA ASP A 81 -11.56 -15.79 9.94
C ASP A 81 -10.62 -16.84 9.32
N SER A 82 -9.96 -16.52 8.19
CA SER A 82 -8.93 -17.38 7.55
C SER A 82 -7.73 -17.66 8.46
N VAL A 83 -7.32 -16.66 9.26
CA VAL A 83 -6.26 -16.84 10.26
C VAL A 83 -6.78 -17.67 11.43
N LYS A 84 -7.93 -17.28 12.00
CA LYS A 84 -8.50 -17.90 13.20
C LYS A 84 -8.83 -19.38 13.01
N ASN A 85 -9.30 -19.78 11.83
CA ASN A 85 -9.65 -21.17 11.53
C ASN A 85 -8.45 -22.00 11.02
N GLY A 86 -7.25 -21.42 10.93
CA GLY A 86 -6.03 -22.09 10.51
C GLY A 86 -5.87 -22.29 8.99
N LYS A 87 -6.80 -21.80 8.17
CA LYS A 87 -6.70 -21.84 6.70
C LYS A 87 -5.42 -21.16 6.21
N GLU A 88 -5.08 -20.00 6.76
CA GLU A 88 -3.87 -19.25 6.37
C GLU A 88 -2.58 -20.02 6.70
N THR A 89 -2.51 -20.61 7.89
CA THR A 89 -1.38 -21.43 8.34
C THR A 89 -1.24 -22.68 7.47
N LYS A 90 -2.35 -23.40 7.21
CA LYS A 90 -2.37 -24.56 6.34
C LYS A 90 -1.86 -24.22 4.94
N ARG A 91 -2.39 -23.15 4.33
CA ARG A 91 -1.95 -22.67 3.01
C ARG A 91 -0.46 -22.37 2.98
N SER A 92 0.06 -21.70 4.00
CA SER A 92 1.48 -21.34 4.11
C SER A 92 2.38 -22.57 4.22
N LEU A 93 2.00 -23.55 5.04
CA LEU A 93 2.73 -24.81 5.19
C LEU A 93 2.68 -25.64 3.90
N GLU A 94 1.52 -25.73 3.26
CA GLU A 94 1.35 -26.44 1.99
C GLU A 94 2.17 -25.79 0.87
N TYR A 95 2.20 -24.45 0.78
CA TYR A 95 3.03 -23.72 -0.18
C TYR A 95 4.51 -23.93 0.05
N ASN A 96 4.97 -23.76 1.30
CA ASN A 96 6.37 -23.85 1.67
C ASN A 96 6.93 -25.28 1.60
N SER A 97 6.07 -26.30 1.59
CA SER A 97 6.48 -27.72 1.52
C SER A 97 6.55 -28.27 0.09
N GLN A 98 6.25 -27.47 -0.93
CA GLN A 98 6.33 -27.92 -2.33
C GLN A 98 7.80 -28.09 -2.77
N PRO A 99 8.15 -29.15 -3.52
CA PRO A 99 9.52 -29.37 -3.98
C PRO A 99 10.11 -28.20 -4.80
N ASP A 100 9.26 -27.46 -5.50
CA ASP A 100 9.59 -26.32 -6.36
C ASP A 100 9.28 -24.96 -5.69
N TYR A 101 9.13 -24.93 -4.35
CA TYR A 101 8.80 -23.71 -3.59
C TYR A 101 9.67 -22.51 -3.96
N ARG A 102 11.00 -22.69 -4.07
CA ARG A 102 11.92 -21.57 -4.32
C ARG A 102 11.69 -20.94 -5.68
N GLU A 103 11.38 -21.74 -6.70
CA GLU A 103 11.08 -21.26 -8.05
C GLU A 103 9.77 -20.47 -8.07
N LYS A 104 8.71 -21.03 -7.44
CA LYS A 104 7.41 -20.36 -7.31
C LYS A 104 7.50 -19.04 -6.56
N TYR A 105 8.21 -19.03 -5.43
CA TYR A 105 8.46 -17.83 -4.66
C TYR A 105 9.20 -16.77 -5.46
N GLU A 106 10.28 -17.14 -6.17
CA GLU A 106 11.06 -16.19 -6.96
C GLU A 106 10.23 -15.61 -8.11
N LYS A 107 9.34 -16.41 -8.72
CA LYS A 107 8.39 -15.93 -9.72
C LYS A 107 7.45 -14.88 -9.16
N GLU A 108 6.81 -15.13 -8.01
CA GLU A 108 5.93 -14.16 -7.34
C GLU A 108 6.68 -12.87 -6.96
N MET A 109 7.92 -12.98 -6.47
CA MET A 109 8.74 -11.81 -6.15
C MET A 109 9.15 -11.04 -7.41
N GLN A 110 9.44 -11.74 -8.50
CA GLN A 110 9.77 -11.12 -9.78
C GLN A 110 8.58 -10.32 -10.33
N GLU A 111 7.36 -10.88 -10.25
CA GLU A 111 6.13 -10.18 -10.63
C GLU A 111 5.98 -8.86 -9.87
N ILE A 112 6.22 -8.86 -8.55
CA ILE A 112 6.20 -7.63 -7.74
C ILE A 112 7.31 -6.66 -8.16
N ARG A 113 8.53 -7.14 -8.40
CA ARG A 113 9.67 -6.29 -8.80
C ARG A 113 9.46 -5.64 -10.17
N ASP A 114 8.72 -6.28 -11.07
CA ASP A 114 8.47 -5.77 -12.43
C ASP A 114 7.36 -4.72 -12.51
N LEU A 115 6.53 -4.59 -11.47
CA LEU A 115 5.50 -3.55 -11.42
C LEU A 115 6.09 -2.15 -11.62
N GLU A 116 5.47 -1.35 -12.51
CA GLU A 116 5.91 0.01 -12.83
C GLU A 116 6.03 0.89 -11.58
N ILE A 117 5.09 0.77 -10.64
CA ILE A 117 5.09 1.49 -9.35
C ILE A 117 6.40 1.31 -8.58
N TRP A 118 6.97 0.10 -8.54
CA TRP A 118 8.17 -0.17 -7.75
C TRP A 118 9.46 0.18 -8.50
N ARG A 119 9.45 0.13 -9.84
CA ARG A 119 10.53 0.68 -10.68
C ARG A 119 10.60 2.21 -10.56
N ALA A 120 9.47 2.89 -10.69
CA ALA A 120 9.35 4.33 -10.43
C ALA A 120 9.79 4.67 -9.00
N GLY A 121 9.34 3.89 -8.03
CA GLY A 121 9.72 4.06 -6.63
C GLY A 121 11.22 3.92 -6.36
N LYS A 122 11.92 3.00 -7.05
CA LYS A 122 13.38 2.89 -6.92
C LYS A 122 14.08 4.18 -7.37
N ALA A 123 13.63 4.77 -8.48
CA ALA A 123 14.15 6.04 -8.98
C ALA A 123 13.81 7.19 -8.01
N VAL A 124 12.55 7.36 -7.62
CA VAL A 124 12.12 8.42 -6.69
C VAL A 124 12.87 8.34 -5.36
N ARG A 125 12.97 7.14 -4.76
CA ARG A 125 13.72 6.95 -3.51
C ARG A 125 15.19 7.34 -3.63
N SER A 126 15.82 7.09 -4.78
CA SER A 126 17.22 7.48 -4.99
C SER A 126 17.45 9.00 -5.04
N LEU A 127 16.40 9.78 -5.33
CA LEU A 127 16.46 11.25 -5.41
C LEU A 127 16.22 11.94 -4.06
N ARG A 128 15.90 11.19 -3.00
CA ARG A 128 15.58 11.77 -1.69
C ARG A 128 16.78 12.52 -1.09
N PRO A 129 16.56 13.63 -0.36
CA PRO A 129 17.64 14.47 0.17
C PRO A 129 18.64 13.72 1.05
N GLU A 130 18.20 12.72 1.81
CA GLU A 130 19.07 11.94 2.70
C GLU A 130 20.11 11.08 1.98
N ASN A 131 19.92 10.80 0.69
CA ASN A 131 20.85 10.03 -0.15
C ASN A 131 21.93 10.90 -0.83
N GLN A 132 21.86 12.23 -0.70
CA GLN A 132 22.83 13.16 -1.30
C GLN A 132 24.02 13.48 -0.37
N LYS A 133 24.30 12.61 0.60
CA LYS A 133 25.46 12.71 1.51
C LYS A 133 26.63 11.92 0.98
#